data_AF-A0A1E4I9L5-F1
#
_entry.id   AF-A0A1E4I9L5-F1
#
_cell.length_a   1.000
_cell.length_b   1.000
_cell.length_c   1.000
_cell.angle_alpha   90.00
_cell.angle_beta   90.00
_cell.angle_gamma   90.00
#
_symmetry.space_group_name_H-M   'P 1'
#
loop_
_entity.id
_entity.type
_entity.pdbx_description
1 polymer ?
#
loop_
_entity_poly.entity_id
_entity_poly.type
_entity_poly.pdbx_seq_one_letter_code
_entity_poly.pdbx_strand_id
1 'polypeptide(L)'
;MYRCFPAKSELVSAAVNFHVASVLGRQRSSLLEVASLADLRAWASDLVGLSSADSRESVLLHGSLVTELAGGPDDLRAALDDAFRTWQSYLAAALSRIQERGELHLGADPCELAAGIVAVVQGGLILAQVEDAKPLQAALDLSLASLARVAPPSAGRAPG
;
A
#
# COMPACT_ATOMS: atom_id res chain seq x y z
N MET A 1 9.99 -22.38 29.96
CA MET A 1 11.38 -21.88 29.89
C MET A 1 11.53 -21.05 28.62
N TYR A 2 11.75 -19.74 28.75
CA TYR A 2 11.97 -18.84 27.62
C TYR A 2 13.44 -18.92 27.17
N ARG A 3 13.68 -19.49 25.99
CA ARG A 3 14.90 -19.28 25.20
C ARG A 3 14.46 -18.96 23.78
N CYS A 4 14.07 -17.71 23.55
CA CYS A 4 13.86 -17.19 22.22
C CYS A 4 14.99 -16.17 21.98
N PHE A 5 15.83 -16.44 20.99
CA PHE A 5 16.89 -15.58 20.44
C PHE A 5 18.26 -15.63 21.15
N PRO A 6 19.23 -16.39 20.60
CA PRO A 6 20.63 -16.40 21.05
C PRO A 6 21.42 -15.10 20.75
N ALA A 7 20.93 -14.20 19.89
CA ALA A 7 21.57 -12.89 19.61
C ALA A 7 20.54 -11.76 19.42
N LYS A 8 20.93 -10.51 19.78
CA LYS A 8 20.09 -9.30 19.62
C LYS A 8 19.66 -9.07 18.18
N SER A 9 20.50 -9.40 17.20
CA SER A 9 20.20 -9.32 15.77
C SER A 9 19.05 -10.25 15.37
N GLU A 10 19.02 -11.48 15.88
CA GLU A 10 17.95 -12.43 15.57
C GLU A 10 16.59 -12.00 16.15
N LEU A 11 16.60 -11.38 17.32
CA LEU A 11 15.40 -10.77 17.90
C LEU A 11 14.88 -9.61 17.04
N VAL A 12 15.77 -8.75 16.55
CA VAL A 12 15.39 -7.63 15.67
C VAL A 12 14.79 -8.15 14.36
N SER A 13 15.44 -9.10 13.69
CA SER A 13 14.92 -9.70 12.45
C SER A 13 13.57 -10.39 12.67
N ALA A 14 13.40 -11.14 13.77
CA ALA A 14 12.13 -11.77 14.09
C ALA A 14 11.01 -10.77 14.37
N ALA A 15 11.31 -9.68 15.09
CA ALA A 15 10.36 -8.60 15.36
C ALA A 15 9.94 -7.88 14.06
N VAL A 16 10.90 -7.58 13.18
CA VAL A 16 10.64 -6.99 11.86
C VAL A 16 9.75 -7.90 11.02
N ASN A 17 10.09 -9.20 10.91
CA ASN A 17 9.31 -10.15 10.13
C ASN A 17 7.88 -10.29 10.67
N PHE A 18 7.71 -10.34 11.99
CA PHE A 18 6.40 -10.38 12.62
C PHE A 18 5.59 -9.10 12.34
N HIS A 19 6.22 -7.94 12.42
CA HIS A 19 5.59 -6.65 12.12
C HIS A 19 5.16 -6.57 10.65
N VAL A 20 6.05 -6.92 9.71
CA VAL A 20 5.78 -7.00 8.27
C VAL A 20 4.60 -7.92 7.98
N ALA A 21 4.62 -9.14 8.52
CA ALA A 21 3.53 -10.10 8.33
C ALA A 21 2.18 -9.59 8.87
N SER A 22 2.20 -8.92 10.02
CA SER A 22 1.00 -8.35 10.64
C SER A 22 0.43 -7.18 9.83
N VAL A 23 1.29 -6.31 9.29
CA VAL A 23 0.92 -5.21 8.38
C VAL A 23 0.33 -5.78 7.09
N LEU A 24 1.02 -6.72 6.45
CA LEU A 24 0.54 -7.35 5.21
C LEU A 24 -0.76 -8.11 5.39
N GLY A 25 -0.95 -8.80 6.53
CA GLY A 25 -2.21 -9.46 6.86
C GLY A 25 -3.39 -8.50 6.93
N ARG A 26 -3.19 -7.32 7.53
CA ARG A 26 -4.22 -6.27 7.57
C ARG A 26 -4.49 -5.67 6.20
N GLN A 27 -3.44 -5.32 5.45
CA GLN A 27 -3.59 -4.80 4.09
C GLN A 27 -4.32 -5.80 3.17
N ARG A 28 -4.01 -7.10 3.29
CA ARG A 28 -4.71 -8.15 2.56
C ARG A 28 -6.20 -8.14 2.85
N SER A 29 -6.60 -8.16 4.13
CA SER A 29 -8.02 -8.17 4.51
C SER A 29 -8.77 -6.94 4.00
N SER A 30 -8.19 -5.73 4.12
CA SER A 30 -8.82 -4.51 3.61
C SER A 30 -8.92 -4.50 2.08
N LEU A 31 -7.85 -4.91 1.38
CA LEU A 31 -7.81 -4.88 -0.08
C LEU A 31 -8.67 -5.99 -0.71
N LEU A 32 -8.98 -7.08 -0.02
CA LEU A 32 -9.88 -8.13 -0.52
C LEU A 32 -11.29 -7.60 -0.81
N GLU A 33 -11.77 -6.68 0.03
CA GLU A 33 -13.11 -6.07 -0.11
C GLU A 33 -13.16 -4.96 -1.15
N VAL A 34 -12.00 -4.48 -1.63
CA VAL A 34 -11.94 -3.43 -2.65
C VAL A 34 -12.32 -4.02 -4.01
N ALA A 35 -13.47 -3.56 -4.53
CA ALA A 35 -14.00 -3.99 -5.81
C ALA A 35 -14.45 -2.83 -6.72
N SER A 36 -14.43 -1.58 -6.26
CA SER A 36 -14.78 -0.38 -7.04
C SER A 36 -13.79 0.77 -6.80
N LEU A 37 -13.81 1.80 -7.64
CA LEU A 37 -13.05 3.03 -7.39
C LEU A 37 -13.52 3.74 -6.11
N ALA A 38 -14.77 3.56 -5.70
CA ALA A 38 -15.26 4.08 -4.43
C ALA A 38 -14.61 3.35 -3.25
N ASP A 39 -14.54 2.02 -3.29
CA ASP A 39 -13.89 1.22 -2.24
C ASP A 39 -12.39 1.53 -2.16
N LEU A 40 -11.74 1.73 -3.31
CA LEU A 40 -10.32 2.11 -3.35
C LEU A 40 -10.07 3.49 -2.71
N ARG A 41 -10.98 4.45 -2.91
CA ARG A 41 -10.92 5.76 -2.22
C ARG A 41 -11.15 5.63 -0.73
N ALA A 42 -12.08 4.76 -0.31
CA ALA A 42 -12.32 4.50 1.10
C ALA A 42 -11.07 3.90 1.78
N TRP A 43 -10.46 2.89 1.15
CA TRP A 43 -9.19 2.31 1.61
C TRP A 43 -8.08 3.37 1.72
N ALA A 44 -7.94 4.25 0.73
CA ALA A 44 -6.97 5.33 0.77
C ALA A 44 -7.25 6.32 1.91
N SER A 45 -8.52 6.63 2.18
CA SER A 45 -8.91 7.49 3.29
C SER A 45 -8.62 6.86 4.65
N ASP A 46 -8.83 5.55 4.79
CA ASP A 46 -8.48 4.80 6.00
C ASP A 46 -6.96 4.84 6.24
N LEU A 47 -6.15 4.66 5.18
CA LEU A 47 -4.70 4.79 5.26
C LEU A 47 -4.25 6.17 5.73
N VAL A 48 -4.88 7.23 5.24
CA VAL A 48 -4.61 8.61 5.69
C VAL A 48 -4.94 8.76 7.18
N GLY A 49 -6.10 8.27 7.63
CA GLY A 49 -6.47 8.31 9.05
C GLY A 49 -5.50 7.54 9.97
N LEU A 50 -4.96 6.43 9.47
CA LEU A 50 -3.95 5.62 10.15
C LEU A 50 -2.53 6.19 10.09
N SER A 51 -2.31 7.31 9.39
CA SER A 51 -0.99 7.98 9.29
C SER A 51 -0.85 9.16 10.25
N SER A 52 -1.92 9.59 10.91
CA SER A 52 -1.89 10.68 11.89
C SER A 52 -1.13 10.26 13.16
N ALA A 53 -0.42 11.22 13.78
CA ALA A 53 0.49 11.00 14.90
C ALA A 53 -0.12 10.33 16.15
N ASP A 54 -1.46 10.35 16.30
CA ASP A 54 -2.18 9.71 17.39
C ASP A 54 -2.45 8.20 17.17
N SER A 55 -2.18 7.68 15.96
CA SER A 55 -2.36 6.26 15.65
C SER A 55 -1.20 5.42 16.23
N ARG A 56 -1.38 4.93 17.46
CA ARG A 56 -0.39 4.07 18.15
C ARG A 56 -0.23 2.68 17.53
N GLU A 57 -1.11 2.33 16.59
CA GLU A 57 -1.14 1.04 15.90
C GLU A 57 -0.89 1.24 14.41
N SER A 58 0.34 1.61 14.05
CA SER A 58 0.64 1.80 12.64
C SER A 58 0.43 0.52 11.85
N VAL A 59 -0.49 0.59 10.88
CA VAL A 59 -0.85 -0.47 9.92
C VAL A 59 0.06 -0.39 8.69
N LEU A 60 1.15 0.38 8.76
CA LEU A 60 2.03 0.69 7.66
C LEU A 60 3.48 0.42 8.05
N LEU A 61 4.26 -0.05 7.09
CA LEU A 61 5.71 -0.05 7.23
C LEU A 61 6.17 1.41 7.37
N HIS A 62 6.65 1.78 8.55
CA HIS A 62 7.17 3.12 8.80
C HIS A 62 8.40 3.39 7.93
N GLY A 63 8.47 4.60 7.37
CA GLY A 63 9.60 5.01 6.52
C GLY A 63 10.96 4.89 7.21
N SER A 64 11.01 5.06 8.54
CA SER A 64 12.23 4.85 9.34
C SER A 64 12.67 3.39 9.36
N LEU A 65 11.74 2.44 9.55
CA LEU A 65 11.98 1.00 9.41
C LEU A 65 12.43 0.69 7.97
N VAL A 66 11.70 1.14 6.95
CA VAL A 66 12.08 0.92 5.53
C VAL A 66 13.51 1.39 5.25
N THR A 67 13.89 2.57 5.76
CA THR A 67 15.24 3.14 5.57
C THR A 67 16.31 2.34 6.31
N GLU A 68 16.03 1.95 7.56
CA GLU A 68 16.93 1.13 8.37
C GLU A 68 17.14 -0.26 7.78
N LEU A 69 16.05 -0.90 7.31
CA LEU A 69 16.08 -2.23 6.68
C LEU A 69 16.79 -2.20 5.31
N ALA A 70 16.58 -1.14 4.51
CA ALA A 70 17.24 -0.98 3.22
C ALA A 70 18.76 -0.81 3.33
N GLY A 71 19.22 -0.13 4.39
CA GLY A 71 20.64 0.04 4.73
C GLY A 71 21.25 -1.15 5.48
N GLY A 72 20.44 -2.16 5.83
CA GLY A 72 20.85 -3.34 6.56
C GLY A 72 21.49 -4.44 5.70
N PRO A 73 21.71 -5.63 6.28
CA PRO A 73 22.28 -6.78 5.58
C PRO A 73 21.35 -7.30 4.46
N ASP A 74 21.90 -8.09 3.53
CA ASP A 74 21.21 -8.47 2.29
C ASP A 74 19.91 -9.26 2.49
N ASP A 75 19.84 -10.07 3.56
CA ASP A 75 18.65 -10.83 3.94
C ASP A 75 17.47 -9.91 4.33
N LEU A 76 17.77 -8.81 5.01
CA LEU A 76 16.79 -7.83 5.47
C LEU A 76 16.21 -7.01 4.30
N ARG A 77 17.08 -6.66 3.34
CA ARG A 77 16.67 -6.00 2.11
C ARG A 77 15.80 -6.90 1.24
N ALA A 78 16.13 -8.18 1.15
CA ALA A 78 15.33 -9.16 0.43
C ALA A 78 13.94 -9.35 1.07
N ALA A 79 13.87 -9.42 2.40
CA ALA A 79 12.59 -9.50 3.11
C ALA A 79 11.70 -8.26 2.88
N LEU A 80 12.32 -7.07 2.80
CA LEU A 80 11.61 -5.83 2.50
C LEU A 80 11.10 -5.79 1.04
N ASP A 81 11.90 -6.24 0.06
CA ASP A 81 11.47 -6.36 -1.34
C ASP A 81 10.28 -7.31 -1.48
N ASP A 82 10.35 -8.47 -0.84
CA ASP A 82 9.26 -9.46 -0.83
C ASP A 82 7.98 -8.91 -0.20
N ALA A 83 8.11 -8.13 0.89
CA ALA A 83 6.99 -7.47 1.53
C ALA A 83 6.30 -6.46 0.60
N PHE A 84 7.08 -5.60 -0.09
CA PHE A 84 6.51 -4.65 -1.03
C PHE A 84 5.87 -5.33 -2.24
N ARG A 85 6.50 -6.38 -2.80
CA ARG A 85 5.90 -7.19 -3.88
C ARG A 85 4.59 -7.82 -3.45
N THR A 86 4.54 -8.36 -2.24
CA THR A 86 3.34 -8.95 -1.67
C THR A 86 2.22 -7.91 -1.55
N TRP A 87 2.50 -6.74 -1.00
CA TRP A 87 1.51 -5.66 -0.90
C TRP A 87 1.02 -5.17 -2.28
N GLN A 88 1.95 -4.97 -3.22
CA GLN A 88 1.63 -4.61 -4.61
C GLN A 88 0.72 -5.67 -5.26
N SER A 89 0.94 -6.96 -4.99
CA SER A 89 0.08 -8.03 -5.53
C SER A 89 -1.36 -7.95 -5.03
N TYR A 90 -1.59 -7.57 -3.77
CA TYR A 90 -2.94 -7.40 -3.22
C TYR A 90 -3.66 -6.23 -3.87
N LEU A 91 -2.93 -5.14 -4.10
CA LEU A 91 -3.46 -3.94 -4.75
C LEU A 91 -3.71 -4.17 -6.25
N ALA A 92 -2.82 -4.88 -6.94
CA ALA A 92 -3.01 -5.28 -8.33
C ALA A 92 -4.25 -6.16 -8.49
N ALA A 93 -4.49 -7.09 -7.56
CA ALA A 93 -5.71 -7.90 -7.55
C ALA A 93 -6.97 -7.04 -7.35
N ALA A 94 -6.93 -6.03 -6.48
CA ALA A 94 -8.03 -5.07 -6.30
C ALA A 94 -8.29 -4.24 -7.56
N LEU A 95 -7.24 -3.69 -8.17
CA LEU A 95 -7.32 -2.92 -9.41
C LEU A 95 -7.84 -3.77 -10.58
N SER A 96 -7.48 -5.05 -10.64
CA SER A 96 -8.01 -5.99 -11.64
C SER A 96 -9.52 -6.17 -11.48
N ARG A 97 -10.04 -6.31 -10.25
CA ARG A 97 -11.50 -6.38 -10.01
C ARG A 97 -12.22 -5.10 -10.44
N ILE A 98 -11.63 -3.94 -10.17
CA ILE A 98 -12.17 -2.63 -10.60
C ILE A 98 -12.19 -2.54 -12.13
N GLN A 99 -11.14 -3.04 -12.80
CA GLN A 99 -11.04 -3.11 -14.26
C GLN A 99 -12.07 -4.06 -14.88
N GLU A 100 -12.26 -5.25 -14.30
CA GLU A 100 -13.28 -6.23 -14.74
C GLU A 100 -14.70 -5.67 -14.67
N ARG A 101 -14.96 -4.74 -13.75
CA ARG A 101 -16.24 -4.02 -13.64
C ARG A 101 -16.36 -2.80 -14.55
N GLY A 102 -15.32 -2.48 -15.31
CA GLY A 102 -15.28 -1.37 -16.26
C GLY A 102 -15.09 0.00 -15.60
N GLU A 103 -14.71 0.06 -14.32
CA GLU A 103 -14.43 1.31 -13.61
C GLU A 103 -12.98 1.78 -13.80
N LEU A 104 -12.09 0.91 -14.31
CA LEU A 104 -10.73 1.22 -14.71
C LEU A 104 -10.53 0.88 -16.19
N HIS A 105 -9.68 1.63 -16.88
CA HIS A 105 -9.39 1.40 -18.30
C HIS A 105 -8.78 0.03 -18.56
N LEU A 106 -9.28 -0.71 -19.57
CA LEU A 106 -8.80 -2.05 -19.94
C LEU A 106 -7.32 -2.09 -20.38
N GLY A 107 -6.79 -0.98 -20.90
CA GLY A 107 -5.37 -0.88 -21.29
C GLY A 107 -4.43 -0.48 -20.14
N ALA A 108 -4.95 -0.21 -18.94
CA ALA A 108 -4.11 0.07 -17.78
C ALA A 108 -3.56 -1.23 -17.19
N ASP A 109 -2.27 -1.29 -16.89
CA ASP A 109 -1.65 -2.44 -16.21
C ASP A 109 -1.89 -2.35 -14.69
N PRO A 110 -2.67 -3.25 -14.08
CA PRO A 110 -2.91 -3.25 -12.63
C PRO A 110 -1.63 -3.37 -11.79
N CYS A 111 -0.60 -4.05 -12.29
CA CYS A 111 0.68 -4.21 -11.60
C CYS A 111 1.47 -2.90 -11.56
N GLU A 112 1.55 -2.18 -12.70
CA GLU A 112 2.22 -0.88 -12.75
C GLU A 112 1.51 0.16 -11.88
N LEU A 113 0.18 0.18 -11.92
CA LEU A 113 -0.63 1.05 -11.09
C LEU A 113 -0.46 0.74 -9.60
N ALA A 114 -0.44 -0.55 -9.22
CA ALA A 114 -0.20 -0.96 -7.84
C ALA A 114 1.18 -0.51 -7.33
N ALA A 115 2.22 -0.70 -8.14
CA ALA A 115 3.57 -0.22 -7.82
C ALA A 115 3.60 1.31 -7.63
N GLY A 116 2.93 2.06 -8.51
CA GLY A 116 2.82 3.52 -8.43
C GLY A 116 2.09 3.99 -7.16
N ILE A 117 0.96 3.38 -6.81
CA ILE A 117 0.21 3.72 -5.60
C ILE A 117 1.03 3.39 -4.34
N VAL A 118 1.71 2.24 -4.29
CA VAL A 118 2.58 1.90 -3.15
C VAL A 118 3.71 2.92 -3.00
N ALA A 119 4.32 3.36 -4.11
CA ALA A 119 5.34 4.41 -4.09
C ALA A 119 4.78 5.75 -3.57
N VAL A 120 3.58 6.14 -4.00
CA VAL A 120 2.86 7.32 -3.50
C VAL A 120 2.62 7.23 -2.00
N VAL A 121 2.15 6.08 -1.49
CA VAL A 121 1.93 5.89 -0.06
C VAL A 121 3.24 6.01 0.72
N GLN A 122 4.29 5.32 0.29
CA GLN A 122 5.58 5.34 0.99
C GLN A 122 6.22 6.74 0.98
N GLY A 123 6.16 7.45 -0.14
CA GLY A 123 6.63 8.85 -0.22
C GLY A 123 5.80 9.79 0.66
N GLY A 124 4.48 9.63 0.66
CA GLY A 124 3.57 10.42 1.48
C GLY A 124 3.78 10.21 2.98
N LEU A 125 4.05 8.97 3.41
CA LEU A 125 4.35 8.64 4.81
C LEU A 125 5.67 9.22 5.30
N ILE A 126 6.65 9.44 4.42
CA ILE A 126 7.89 10.13 4.78
C ILE A 126 7.58 11.59 5.12
N LEU A 127 6.75 12.26 4.33
CA LEU A 127 6.38 13.66 4.56
C LEU A 127 5.43 13.83 5.76
N ALA A 128 4.51 12.89 5.96
CA ALA A 128 3.59 12.84 7.11
C ALA A 128 4.28 12.53 8.46
N GLN A 129 5.60 12.30 8.49
CA GLN A 129 6.37 12.26 9.73
C GLN A 129 6.80 13.65 10.20
N VAL A 130 6.89 14.62 9.27
CA VAL A 130 7.31 16.00 9.55
C VAL A 130 6.09 16.91 9.71
N GLU A 131 5.07 16.65 8.89
CA GLU A 131 3.78 17.31 8.93
C GLU A 131 2.70 16.32 9.39
N ASP A 132 1.43 16.73 9.42
CA ASP A 132 0.31 15.81 9.58
C ASP A 132 0.06 15.00 8.28
N ALA A 133 -0.98 14.18 8.23
CA ALA A 133 -1.34 13.30 7.09
C ALA A 133 -1.64 14.02 5.75
N LYS A 134 -1.59 15.35 5.70
CA LYS A 134 -1.96 16.17 4.52
C LYS A 134 -1.16 15.84 3.25
N PRO A 135 0.17 15.66 3.29
CA PRO A 135 0.93 15.32 2.07
C PRO A 135 0.55 13.95 1.51
N LEU A 136 0.32 12.97 2.39
CA LEU A 136 -0.15 11.63 1.99
C LEU A 136 -1.54 11.71 1.36
N GLN A 137 -2.46 12.45 1.98
CA GLN A 137 -3.81 12.66 1.44
C GLN A 137 -3.78 13.30 0.05
N ALA A 138 -3.04 14.40 -0.11
CA ALA A 138 -2.94 15.09 -1.39
C ALA A 138 -2.34 14.20 -2.49
N ALA A 139 -1.31 13.42 -2.18
CA ALA A 139 -0.67 12.52 -3.14
C ALA A 139 -1.61 11.37 -3.56
N LEU A 140 -2.34 10.78 -2.61
CA LEU A 140 -3.34 9.75 -2.88
C LEU A 140 -4.49 10.30 -3.72
N ASP A 141 -5.06 11.46 -3.35
CA ASP A 141 -6.15 12.10 -4.10
C ASP A 141 -5.77 12.37 -5.56
N LEU A 142 -4.56 12.90 -5.80
CA LEU A 142 -4.05 13.14 -7.15
C LEU A 142 -3.88 11.85 -7.95
N SER A 143 -3.34 10.80 -7.32
CA SER A 143 -3.14 9.49 -7.96
C SER A 143 -4.47 8.81 -8.30
N LEU A 144 -5.44 8.81 -7.40
CA LEU A 144 -6.74 8.18 -7.64
C LEU A 144 -7.58 8.98 -8.65
N ALA A 145 -7.44 10.31 -8.66
CA ALA A 145 -8.07 11.14 -9.69
C ALA A 145 -7.47 10.90 -11.09
N SER A 146 -6.17 10.57 -11.19
CA SER A 146 -5.56 10.23 -12.47
C SER A 146 -6.08 8.88 -13.00
N LEU A 147 -6.21 7.86 -12.13
CA LEU A 147 -6.82 6.57 -12.49
C LEU A 147 -8.22 6.74 -13.09
N ALA A 148 -9.05 7.56 -12.45
CA ALA A 148 -10.42 7.82 -12.90
C ALA A 148 -10.49 8.56 -14.25
N ARG A 149 -9.49 9.38 -14.59
CA ARG A 149 -9.42 10.11 -15.87
C ARG A 149 -8.93 9.26 -17.04
N VAL A 150 -8.25 8.15 -16.77
CA VAL A 150 -7.80 7.21 -17.83
C VAL A 150 -8.99 6.37 -18.36
N ALA A 151 -10.14 6.39 -17.71
CA ALA A 151 -11.39 5.85 -18.27
C ALA A 151 -11.95 6.76 -19.39
N PRO A 152 -12.18 6.26 -20.62
CA PRO A 152 -12.84 7.07 -21.65
C PRO A 152 -14.33 7.29 -21.30
N PRO A 153 -14.97 8.34 -21.85
CA PRO A 153 -16.43 8.46 -21.79
C PRO A 153 -17.04 7.18 -22.35
N SER A 154 -17.93 6.56 -21.56
CA SER A 154 -18.71 5.38 -21.92
C SER A 154 -19.18 5.52 -23.37
N ALA A 155 -18.70 4.63 -24.25
CA ALA A 155 -19.09 4.62 -25.65
C ALA A 155 -20.61 4.56 -25.72
N GLY A 156 -21.20 5.64 -26.22
CA GLY A 156 -22.64 5.77 -26.38
C GLY A 156 -23.17 4.56 -27.11
N ARG A 157 -24.24 3.99 -26.55
CA ARG A 157 -25.14 3.10 -27.27
C ARG A 157 -25.65 3.84 -28.50
N ALA A 158 -25.08 3.54 -29.66
CA ALA A 158 -25.67 3.93 -30.93
C ALA A 158 -26.91 3.03 -31.19
N PRO A 159 -28.05 3.58 -31.62
CA PRO A 159 -29.20 2.81 -32.02
C PRO A 159 -28.93 2.19 -33.40
N GLY A 160 -29.15 0.87 -33.50
CA GLY A 160 -29.34 0.14 -34.75
C GLY A 160 -30.68 -0.56 -34.69
#